data_AF-A0AAN8FUN4-F1
#
_entry.id   AF-A0AAN8FUN4-F1
#
_cell.length_a   1.000
_cell.length_b   1.000
_cell.length_c   1.000
_cell.angle_alpha   90.00
_cell.angle_beta   90.00
_cell.angle_gamma   90.00
#
_symmetry.space_group_name_H-M   'P 1'
#
loop_
_entity.id
_entity.type
_entity.pdbx_description
1 polymer ?
#
loop_
_entity_poly.entity_id
_entity_poly.type
_entity_poly.pdbx_seq_one_letter_code
_entity_poly.pdbx_strand_id
1 'polypeptide(L)'
;MGTKQLLTSRPDLIENHLRTLIPAVARLITDCGDDSSLGGQLRSLLRVICSVPPQAMSAHFTLFVAHLLHALTHNELRVRNFALSIIRLLLTSFPKLCSSSADLFTAFVKFLGSSRKPAWNATFFLDTIEIFIKAYAVDRSRQSHLCEEVQLNMSTGEISSAVNLVEIFSKSNPFDFPVITSSASLMVSPLEVPESLLKLCEVCAPILAVSLLEDRNGTFLEPTTSILSLLGKAALNLPNAFLVIDFAPRMSKIWAPVKKVVASRKSGKVGTSTEWLKNF
;
A
#
# COMPACT_ATOMS: atom_id res chain seq x y z
N MET A 1 24.85 23.40 13.62
CA MET A 1 24.35 22.02 13.50
C MET A 1 22.84 22.07 13.29
N GLY A 2 22.33 21.50 12.20
CA GLY A 2 20.87 21.45 11.96
C GLY A 2 20.21 20.22 12.61
N THR A 3 18.90 20.27 12.88
CA THR A 3 18.13 19.17 13.51
C THR A 3 18.33 17.83 12.79
N LYS A 4 18.39 17.84 11.44
CA LYS A 4 18.69 16.64 10.65
C LYS A 4 20.04 16.01 11.04
N GLN A 5 21.10 16.81 11.14
CA GLN A 5 22.45 16.32 11.47
C GLN A 5 22.46 15.72 12.88
N LEU A 6 21.81 16.38 13.84
CA LEU A 6 21.68 15.88 15.21
C LEU A 6 20.97 14.51 15.24
N LEU A 7 19.80 14.41 14.60
CA LEU A 7 19.02 13.17 14.57
C LEU A 7 19.73 12.05 13.79
N THR A 8 20.48 12.39 12.74
CA THR A 8 21.28 11.39 11.99
C THR A 8 22.44 10.87 12.84
N SER A 9 23.06 11.73 13.67
CA SER A 9 24.15 11.33 14.58
C SER A 9 23.68 10.59 15.83
N ARG A 10 22.39 10.69 16.16
CA ARG A 10 21.76 10.14 17.36
C ARG A 10 20.39 9.52 17.03
N PRO A 11 20.34 8.35 16.35
CA PRO A 11 19.09 7.69 15.99
C PRO A 11 18.22 7.33 17.21
N ASP A 12 18.86 7.09 18.35
CA ASP A 12 18.23 6.86 19.66
C ASP A 12 17.30 8.01 20.07
N LEU A 13 17.64 9.25 19.73
CA LEU A 13 16.79 10.40 20.03
C LEU A 13 15.51 10.42 19.19
N ILE A 14 15.53 9.81 18.00
CA ILE A 14 14.34 9.75 17.15
C ILE A 14 13.32 8.84 17.80
N GLU A 15 13.72 7.60 18.12
CA GLU A 15 12.84 6.60 18.73
C GLU A 15 12.21 7.11 20.03
N ASN A 16 13.01 7.71 20.91
CA ASN A 16 12.55 8.23 22.19
C ASN A 16 11.62 9.45 22.09
N HIS A 17 11.62 10.15 20.95
CA HIS A 17 10.86 11.39 20.76
C HIS A 17 9.85 11.33 19.61
N LEU A 18 9.55 10.16 19.04
CA LEU A 18 8.56 10.01 17.96
C LEU A 18 7.20 10.64 18.30
N ARG A 19 6.76 10.51 19.56
CA ARG A 19 5.53 11.12 20.08
C ARG A 19 5.45 12.64 19.86
N THR A 20 6.58 13.33 19.92
CA THR A 20 6.66 14.78 19.73
C THR A 20 7.03 15.14 18.29
N LEU A 21 7.94 14.37 17.69
CA LEU A 21 8.45 14.62 16.34
C LEU A 21 7.36 14.45 15.27
N ILE A 22 6.57 13.37 15.34
CA ILE A 22 5.57 13.08 14.31
C ILE A 22 4.51 14.19 14.21
N PRO A 23 3.82 14.61 15.28
CA PRO A 23 2.87 15.73 15.19
C PRO A 23 3.53 17.03 14.72
N ALA A 24 4.73 17.33 15.22
CA ALA A 24 5.44 18.57 14.93
C ALA A 24 5.87 18.67 13.46
N VAL A 25 6.21 17.55 12.83
CA VAL A 25 6.66 17.47 11.44
C VAL A 25 5.47 17.25 10.49
N ALA A 26 4.48 16.46 10.89
CA ALA A 26 3.31 16.15 10.06
C ALA A 26 2.44 17.38 9.80
N ARG A 27 2.33 18.31 10.75
CA ARG A 27 1.62 19.59 10.53
C ARG A 27 2.25 20.46 9.43
N LEU A 28 3.56 20.33 9.19
CA LEU A 28 4.27 21.14 8.19
C LEU A 28 4.02 20.65 6.75
N ILE A 29 3.40 19.48 6.58
CA ILE A 29 3.14 18.86 5.27
C ILE A 29 2.19 19.74 4.44
N THR A 30 1.21 20.37 5.08
CA THR A 30 0.26 21.28 4.42
C THR A 30 0.89 22.62 4.06
N ASP A 31 1.95 23.03 4.76
CA ASP A 31 2.58 24.35 4.61
C ASP A 31 3.68 24.37 3.53
N CYS A 32 4.00 23.22 2.92
CA CYS A 32 5.06 23.09 1.91
C CYS A 32 4.65 23.55 0.50
N GLY A 33 3.47 24.14 0.31
CA GLY A 33 2.96 24.57 -1.00
C GLY A 33 3.80 25.68 -1.66
N ASP A 34 4.36 26.58 -0.84
CA ASP A 34 4.94 27.84 -1.29
C ASP A 34 6.48 27.84 -1.38
N ASP A 35 7.17 27.03 -0.56
CA ASP A 35 8.63 27.02 -0.47
C ASP A 35 9.23 25.63 -0.82
N SER A 36 9.85 25.57 -2.01
CA SER A 36 10.51 24.35 -2.51
C SER A 36 11.71 23.90 -1.65
N SER A 37 12.39 24.85 -0.98
CA SER A 37 13.53 24.57 -0.11
C SER A 37 13.07 23.94 1.21
N LEU A 38 12.00 24.47 1.80
CA LEU A 38 11.33 23.91 2.97
C LEU A 38 10.86 22.49 2.69
N GLY A 39 10.20 22.26 1.54
CA GLY A 39 9.78 20.92 1.13
C GLY A 39 10.95 19.93 1.01
N GLY A 40 12.08 20.36 0.45
CA GLY A 40 13.29 19.55 0.37
C GLY A 40 13.84 19.16 1.75
N GLN A 41 13.92 20.12 2.67
CA GLN A 41 14.39 19.91 4.04
C GLN A 41 13.44 19.00 4.83
N LEU A 42 12.13 19.26 4.73
CA LEU A 42 11.10 18.46 5.40
C LEU A 42 11.13 17.01 4.93
N ARG A 43 11.22 16.77 3.61
CA ARG A 43 11.35 15.42 3.05
C ARG A 43 12.61 14.73 3.57
N SER A 44 13.72 15.47 3.67
CA SER A 44 14.95 14.90 4.20
C SER A 44 14.84 14.55 5.68
N LEU A 45 14.15 15.36 6.49
CA LEU A 45 13.91 15.07 7.90
C LEU A 45 12.99 13.84 8.06
N LEU A 46 11.91 13.78 7.29
CA LEU A 46 10.97 12.65 7.28
C LEU A 46 11.66 11.33 6.92
N ARG A 47 12.64 11.33 6.00
CA ARG A 47 13.44 10.13 5.72
C ARG A 47 14.23 9.63 6.92
N VAL A 48 14.78 10.54 7.72
CA VAL A 48 15.51 10.19 8.95
C VAL A 48 14.52 9.69 10.01
N ILE A 49 13.36 10.33 10.16
CA ILE A 49 12.32 9.86 11.10
C ILE A 49 11.79 8.47 10.70
N CYS A 50 11.62 8.21 9.40
CA CYS A 50 11.15 6.92 8.89
C CYS A 50 12.21 5.83 8.86
N SER A 51 13.45 6.07 9.32
CA SER A 51 14.47 5.02 9.43
C SER A 51 14.43 4.25 10.76
N VAL A 52 13.51 4.60 11.66
CA VAL A 52 13.30 3.87 12.92
C VAL A 52 12.73 2.46 12.67
N PRO A 53 12.91 1.51 13.60
CA PRO A 53 12.28 0.20 13.53
C PRO A 53 10.75 0.30 13.42
N PRO A 54 10.08 -0.60 12.68
CA PRO A 54 8.62 -0.61 12.55
C PRO A 54 7.88 -0.65 13.89
N GLN A 55 8.44 -1.31 14.90
CA GLN A 55 7.88 -1.41 16.25
C GLN A 55 7.84 -0.07 16.97
N ALA A 56 8.81 0.82 16.72
CA ALA A 56 8.82 2.17 17.28
C ALA A 56 7.80 3.07 16.56
N MET A 57 7.64 2.90 15.24
CA MET A 57 6.70 3.68 14.44
C MET A 57 5.23 3.28 14.68
N SER A 58 4.94 2.02 15.03
CA SER A 58 3.58 1.48 15.08
C SER A 58 2.61 2.31 15.93
N ALA A 59 3.03 2.72 17.14
CA ALA A 59 2.24 3.51 18.07
C ALA A 59 1.87 4.92 17.56
N HIS A 60 2.56 5.41 16.52
CA HIS A 60 2.39 6.75 15.96
C HIS A 60 1.91 6.74 14.51
N PHE A 61 1.90 5.56 13.88
CA PHE A 61 1.62 5.40 12.46
C PHE A 61 0.24 5.92 12.07
N THR A 62 -0.80 5.61 12.84
CA THR A 62 -2.17 6.06 12.57
C THR A 62 -2.28 7.59 12.51
N LEU A 63 -1.67 8.28 13.48
CA LEU A 63 -1.66 9.74 13.52
C LEU A 63 -0.90 10.32 12.32
N PHE A 64 0.25 9.72 11.98
CA PHE A 64 1.04 10.17 10.84
C PHE A 64 0.28 10.00 9.52
N VAL A 65 -0.36 8.84 9.32
CA VAL A 65 -1.22 8.56 8.17
C VAL A 65 -2.37 9.55 8.11
N ALA A 66 -3.05 9.86 9.22
CA ALA A 66 -4.16 10.81 9.23
C ALA A 66 -3.78 12.19 8.65
N HIS A 67 -2.61 12.73 9.01
CA HIS A 67 -2.11 13.98 8.45
C HIS A 67 -1.84 13.88 6.93
N LEU A 68 -1.30 12.74 6.47
CA LEU A 68 -1.05 12.52 5.04
C LEU A 68 -2.35 12.39 4.25
N LEU A 69 -3.34 11.68 4.79
CA LEU A 69 -4.65 11.54 4.18
C LEU A 69 -5.36 12.89 4.09
N HIS A 70 -5.25 13.71 5.13
CA HIS A 70 -5.75 15.09 5.09
C HIS A 70 -5.05 15.89 3.97
N ALA A 71 -3.72 15.84 3.88
CA ALA A 71 -2.96 16.54 2.85
C ALA A 71 -3.25 16.07 1.41
N LEU A 72 -3.62 14.79 1.20
CA LEU A 72 -4.09 14.30 -0.11
C LEU A 72 -5.40 14.97 -0.57
N THR A 73 -6.20 15.48 0.37
CA THR A 73 -7.44 16.20 0.06
C THR A 73 -7.22 17.70 -0.16
N HIS A 74 -5.99 18.20 -0.06
CA HIS A 74 -5.68 19.62 -0.23
C HIS A 74 -6.00 20.13 -1.65
N ASN A 75 -6.37 21.41 -1.78
CA ASN A 75 -6.74 22.01 -3.06
C ASN A 75 -5.53 22.23 -3.98
N GLU A 76 -4.34 22.44 -3.39
CA GLU A 76 -3.12 22.64 -4.16
C GLU A 76 -2.45 21.33 -4.59
N LEU A 77 -2.11 21.23 -5.87
CA LEU A 77 -1.42 20.06 -6.42
C LEU A 77 -0.06 19.79 -5.78
N ARG A 78 0.68 20.85 -5.40
CA ARG A 78 2.01 20.72 -4.78
C ARG A 78 1.95 20.01 -3.44
N VAL A 79 1.01 20.40 -2.58
CA VAL A 79 0.77 19.75 -1.28
C VAL A 79 0.38 18.29 -1.47
N ARG A 80 -0.54 18.00 -2.41
CA ARG A 80 -0.93 16.61 -2.72
C ARG A 80 0.24 15.76 -3.21
N ASN A 81 1.07 16.30 -4.11
CA ASN A 81 2.26 15.62 -4.62
C ASN A 81 3.30 15.39 -3.52
N PHE A 82 3.46 16.35 -2.62
CA PHE A 82 4.34 16.21 -1.47
C PHE A 82 3.83 15.07 -0.55
N ALA A 83 2.56 15.10 -0.16
CA ALA A 83 1.94 14.04 0.63
C ALA A 83 2.07 12.67 -0.03
N LEU A 84 1.82 12.57 -1.34
CA LEU A 84 2.01 11.34 -2.13
C LEU A 84 3.46 10.82 -2.04
N SER A 85 4.45 11.73 -2.10
CA SER A 85 5.86 11.35 -1.96
C SER A 85 6.21 10.81 -0.56
N ILE A 86 5.53 11.29 0.49
CA ILE A 86 5.72 10.79 1.86
C ILE A 86 4.95 9.48 2.05
N ILE A 87 3.77 9.31 1.47
CA ILE A 87 3.07 8.02 1.44
C ILE A 87 3.93 6.96 0.77
N ARG A 88 4.58 7.28 -0.37
CA ARG A 88 5.56 6.38 -1.01
C ARG A 88 6.70 6.00 -0.06
N LEU A 89 7.21 6.94 0.74
CA LEU A 89 8.22 6.68 1.76
C LEU A 89 7.70 5.71 2.84
N LEU A 90 6.46 5.90 3.33
CA LEU A 90 5.85 4.99 4.29
C LEU A 90 5.64 3.58 3.73
N LEU A 91 5.12 3.46 2.51
CA LEU A 91 4.91 2.17 1.85
C LEU A 91 6.22 1.39 1.66
N THR A 92 7.33 2.12 1.48
CA THR A 92 8.66 1.51 1.33
C THR A 92 9.29 1.14 2.68
N SER A 93 9.14 2.02 3.69
CA SER A 93 9.81 1.86 4.99
C SER A 93 9.04 0.96 5.95
N PHE A 94 7.71 0.97 5.85
CA PHE A 94 6.79 0.28 6.76
C PHE A 94 5.67 -0.47 6.02
N PRO A 95 5.98 -1.34 5.05
CA PRO A 95 4.97 -2.02 4.23
C PRO A 95 3.94 -2.80 5.07
N LYS A 96 4.38 -3.44 6.16
CA LYS A 96 3.49 -4.18 7.07
C LYS A 96 2.49 -3.28 7.81
N LEU A 97 2.93 -2.10 8.26
CA LEU A 97 2.02 -1.15 8.91
C LEU A 97 1.01 -0.59 7.89
N CYS A 98 1.46 -0.34 6.65
CA CYS A 98 0.59 0.07 5.57
C CYS A 98 -0.45 -1.00 5.22
N SER A 99 -0.04 -2.27 5.06
CA SER A 99 -0.95 -3.37 4.70
C SER A 99 -2.09 -3.57 5.69
N SER A 100 -1.86 -3.24 6.97
CA SER A 100 -2.88 -3.31 8.02
C SER A 100 -3.78 -2.08 8.07
N SER A 101 -3.50 -1.01 7.31
CA SER A 101 -4.30 0.22 7.31
C SER A 101 -5.35 0.23 6.19
N ALA A 102 -6.60 -0.07 6.56
CA ALA A 102 -7.75 0.04 5.66
C ALA A 102 -8.06 1.50 5.26
N ASP A 103 -7.82 2.45 6.16
CA ASP A 103 -8.02 3.88 5.90
C ASP A 103 -7.06 4.40 4.83
N LEU A 104 -5.77 4.03 4.91
CA LEU A 104 -4.79 4.37 3.89
C LEU A 104 -5.17 3.77 2.53
N PHE A 105 -5.57 2.50 2.52
CA PHE A 105 -6.01 1.82 1.30
C PHE A 105 -7.20 2.55 0.66
N THR A 106 -8.27 2.76 1.44
CA THR A 106 -9.51 3.39 0.99
C THR A 106 -9.27 4.80 0.47
N ALA A 107 -8.50 5.60 1.21
CA ALA A 107 -8.20 6.98 0.82
C ALA A 107 -7.32 7.03 -0.43
N PHE A 108 -6.33 6.15 -0.56
CA PHE A 108 -5.47 6.09 -1.74
C PHE A 108 -6.24 5.66 -2.99
N VAL A 109 -7.09 4.63 -2.90
CA VAL A 109 -7.98 4.22 -4.00
C VAL A 109 -8.91 5.36 -4.41
N LYS A 110 -9.53 6.05 -3.45
CA LYS A 110 -10.37 7.23 -3.72
C LYS A 110 -9.58 8.35 -4.39
N PHE A 111 -8.33 8.57 -3.98
CA PHE A 111 -7.44 9.55 -4.60
C PHE A 111 -7.14 9.20 -6.07
N LEU A 112 -6.82 7.93 -6.37
CA LEU A 112 -6.59 7.44 -7.73
C LEU A 112 -7.84 7.54 -8.62
N GLY A 113 -9.04 7.40 -8.06
CA GLY A 113 -10.29 7.60 -8.78
C GLY A 113 -10.67 9.06 -9.03
N SER A 114 -9.99 10.01 -8.39
CA SER A 114 -10.36 11.43 -8.42
C SER A 114 -9.75 12.21 -9.59
N SER A 115 -10.30 13.40 -9.85
CA SER A 115 -9.68 14.40 -10.74
C SER A 115 -8.45 15.09 -10.12
N ARG A 116 -8.16 14.84 -8.83
CA ARG A 116 -7.09 15.51 -8.08
C ARG A 116 -5.73 14.80 -8.16
N LYS A 117 -5.71 13.58 -8.70
CA LYS A 117 -4.50 12.77 -8.89
C LYS A 117 -3.54 13.41 -9.92
N PRO A 118 -2.24 13.11 -9.87
CA PRO A 118 -1.29 13.50 -10.90
C PRO A 118 -1.64 12.91 -12.28
N ALA A 119 -1.05 13.48 -13.33
CA ALA A 119 -1.10 12.86 -14.65
C ALA A 119 -0.42 11.47 -14.63
N TRP A 120 -0.87 10.55 -15.50
CA TRP A 120 -0.35 9.19 -15.53
C TRP A 120 1.16 9.12 -15.78
N ASN A 121 1.69 10.08 -16.55
CA ASN A 121 3.09 10.23 -16.92
C ASN A 121 3.88 11.13 -15.94
N ALA A 122 3.27 11.57 -14.83
CA ALA A 122 3.98 12.30 -13.81
C ALA A 122 5.10 11.42 -13.22
N THR A 123 6.25 12.03 -12.96
CA THR A 123 7.40 11.34 -12.38
C THR A 123 7.00 10.65 -11.08
N PHE A 124 7.33 9.35 -10.97
CA PHE A 124 7.03 8.48 -9.83
C PHE A 124 5.56 8.12 -9.58
N PHE A 125 4.59 8.59 -10.37
CA PHE A 125 3.17 8.30 -10.10
C PHE A 125 2.86 6.80 -10.25
N LEU A 126 3.23 6.19 -11.38
CA LEU A 126 3.06 4.75 -11.60
C LEU A 126 3.90 3.95 -10.59
N ASP A 127 5.14 4.34 -10.33
CA ASP A 127 5.98 3.67 -9.32
C ASP A 127 5.33 3.70 -7.93
N THR A 128 4.61 4.77 -7.59
CA THR A 128 3.91 4.87 -6.31
C THR A 128 2.72 3.91 -6.25
N ILE A 129 1.97 3.76 -7.35
CA ILE A 129 0.91 2.75 -7.46
C ILE A 129 1.49 1.34 -7.34
N GLU A 130 2.62 1.08 -7.99
CA GLU A 130 3.31 -0.20 -7.92
C GLU A 130 3.74 -0.54 -6.50
N ILE A 131 4.41 0.41 -5.82
CA ILE A 131 4.84 0.26 -4.42
C ILE A 131 3.63 0.08 -3.50
N PHE A 132 2.53 0.80 -3.75
CA PHE A 132 1.28 0.62 -3.02
C PHE A 132 0.77 -0.82 -3.14
N ILE A 133 0.63 -1.34 -4.36
CA ILE A 133 0.15 -2.72 -4.57
C ILE A 133 1.10 -3.72 -3.91
N LYS A 134 2.42 -3.54 -4.03
CA LYS A 134 3.43 -4.39 -3.37
C LYS A 134 3.32 -4.38 -1.85
N ALA A 135 3.08 -3.23 -1.24
CA ALA A 135 2.93 -3.13 0.21
C ALA A 135 1.69 -3.87 0.71
N TYR A 136 0.58 -3.84 -0.05
CA TYR A 136 -0.67 -4.51 0.31
C TYR A 136 -0.77 -5.96 -0.18
N ALA A 137 0.09 -6.39 -1.10
CA ALA A 137 0.18 -7.78 -1.52
C ALA A 137 0.83 -8.62 -0.41
N VAL A 138 0.07 -9.57 0.14
CA VAL A 138 0.56 -10.48 1.17
C VAL A 138 1.32 -11.62 0.50
N ASP A 139 2.61 -11.74 0.80
CA ASP A 139 3.40 -12.91 0.41
C ASP A 139 3.13 -14.06 1.39
N ARG A 140 2.13 -14.88 1.07
CA ARG A 140 1.74 -16.05 1.87
C ARG A 140 2.81 -17.14 1.91
N SER A 141 3.83 -17.10 1.05
CA SER A 141 4.94 -18.08 1.10
C SER A 141 5.73 -18.05 2.41
N ARG A 142 5.63 -16.94 3.15
CA ARG A 142 6.33 -16.74 4.44
C ARG A 142 5.42 -16.85 5.67
N GLN A 143 4.10 -16.94 5.48
CA GLN A 143 3.11 -16.93 6.58
C GLN A 143 2.73 -18.33 7.09
N SER A 144 3.20 -19.40 6.46
CA SER A 144 2.88 -20.80 6.84
C SER A 144 3.34 -21.21 8.24
N HIS A 145 3.93 -20.30 9.03
CA HIS A 145 4.47 -20.56 10.36
C HIS A 145 3.76 -19.79 11.49
N LEU A 146 2.71 -19.02 11.20
CA LEU A 146 2.03 -18.18 12.21
C LEU A 146 0.61 -18.62 12.57
N CYS A 147 0.03 -19.53 11.79
CA CYS A 147 -1.27 -20.13 12.07
C CYS A 147 -1.12 -21.64 12.03
N GLU A 148 -1.21 -22.28 13.20
CA GLU A 148 -1.41 -23.73 13.28
C GLU A 148 -2.91 -23.99 13.38
N GLU A 149 -3.46 -24.64 12.38
CA GLU A 149 -4.82 -25.16 12.46
C GLU A 149 -4.80 -26.44 13.26
N VAL A 150 -5.57 -26.46 14.36
CA VAL A 150 -5.60 -27.59 15.26
C VAL A 150 -7.04 -28.06 15.42
N GLN A 151 -7.26 -29.35 15.18
CA GLN A 151 -8.57 -29.97 15.29
C GLN A 151 -8.76 -30.47 16.72
N LEU A 152 -9.85 -30.05 17.35
CA LEU A 152 -10.34 -30.61 18.60
C LEU A 152 -11.37 -31.69 18.27
N ASN A 153 -11.06 -32.94 18.59
CA ASN A 153 -12.03 -34.02 18.52
C ASN A 153 -12.98 -33.91 19.71
N MET A 154 -14.20 -33.42 19.47
CA MET A 154 -15.21 -33.22 20.51
C MET A 154 -15.69 -34.52 21.17
N SER A 155 -15.47 -35.68 20.54
CA SER A 155 -15.86 -37.00 21.05
C SER A 155 -14.84 -37.56 22.03
N THR A 156 -13.55 -37.36 21.75
CA THR A 156 -12.44 -37.92 22.55
C THR A 156 -11.76 -36.88 23.44
N GLY A 157 -12.02 -35.59 23.22
CA GLY A 157 -11.34 -34.48 23.91
C GLY A 157 -9.90 -34.28 23.46
N GLU A 158 -9.45 -35.00 22.42
CA GLU A 158 -8.08 -34.96 21.94
C GLU A 158 -7.86 -33.83 20.94
N ILE A 159 -6.67 -33.24 21.01
CA ILE A 159 -6.23 -32.15 20.15
C ILE A 159 -5.25 -32.73 19.13
N SER A 160 -5.43 -32.44 17.84
CA SER A 160 -4.65 -33.05 16.74
C SER A 160 -3.17 -32.69 16.72
N SER A 161 -2.76 -31.64 17.45
CA SER A 161 -1.38 -31.15 17.54
C SER A 161 -1.14 -30.44 18.87
N ALA A 162 0.09 -30.50 19.37
CA ALA A 162 0.51 -29.72 20.54
C ALA A 162 0.80 -28.27 20.11
N VAL A 163 -0.04 -27.32 20.56
CA VAL A 163 0.17 -25.88 20.31
C VAL A 163 1.18 -25.32 21.29
N ASN A 164 2.34 -24.88 20.79
CA ASN A 164 3.34 -24.20 21.62
C ASN A 164 3.11 -22.68 21.65
N LEU A 165 2.23 -22.24 22.55
CA LEU A 165 1.93 -20.81 22.74
C LEU A 165 3.16 -19.97 23.14
N VAL A 166 4.14 -20.56 23.84
CA VAL A 166 5.37 -19.86 24.24
C VAL A 166 6.21 -19.52 23.00
N GLU A 167 6.35 -20.45 22.08
CA GLU A 167 7.04 -20.21 20.82
C GLU A 167 6.30 -19.18 19.96
N ILE A 168 4.97 -19.27 19.89
CA ILE A 168 4.14 -18.31 19.15
C ILE A 168 4.30 -16.89 19.73
N PHE A 169 4.15 -16.73 21.04
CA PHE A 169 4.26 -15.43 21.72
C PHE A 169 5.69 -14.90 21.83
N SER A 170 6.71 -15.74 21.64
CA SER A 170 8.09 -15.28 21.51
C SER A 170 8.35 -14.58 20.17
N LYS A 171 7.54 -14.89 19.14
CA LYS A 171 7.67 -14.36 17.77
C LYS A 171 6.71 -13.19 17.50
N SER A 172 5.64 -13.05 18.27
CA SER A 172 4.68 -11.95 18.15
C SER A 172 4.15 -11.53 19.53
N ASN A 173 3.97 -10.23 19.77
CA ASN A 173 3.35 -9.75 21.00
C ASN A 173 1.85 -10.07 20.96
N PRO A 174 1.33 -10.97 21.82
CA PRO A 174 -0.09 -11.35 21.82
C PRO A 174 -1.02 -10.24 22.30
N PHE A 175 -0.46 -9.19 22.91
CA PHE A 175 -1.18 -8.04 23.44
C PHE A 175 -0.82 -6.75 22.68
N ASP A 176 -0.32 -6.87 21.44
CA ASP A 176 -0.27 -5.72 20.55
C ASP A 176 -1.71 -5.38 20.15
N PHE A 177 -2.34 -4.53 20.98
CA PHE A 177 -3.63 -3.93 20.70
C PHE A 177 -3.36 -2.63 19.93
N PRO A 178 -3.37 -2.65 18.57
CA PRO A 178 -3.24 -1.43 17.81
C PRO A 178 -4.34 -0.47 18.27
N VAL A 179 -3.94 0.77 18.54
CA VAL A 179 -4.83 1.85 18.99
C VAL A 179 -6.06 1.87 18.09
N ILE A 180 -7.19 1.47 18.69
CA ILE A 180 -8.57 1.40 18.19
C ILE A 180 -8.79 2.22 16.90
N THR A 181 -8.51 1.62 15.75
CA THR A 181 -9.11 2.06 14.49
C THR A 181 -10.46 1.37 14.35
N SER A 182 -11.40 2.01 13.65
CA SER A 182 -12.80 1.58 13.49
C SER A 182 -13.00 0.29 12.69
N SER A 183 -11.95 -0.49 12.42
CA SER A 183 -12.01 -1.72 11.61
C SER A 183 -11.40 -2.89 12.35
N ALA A 184 -12.24 -3.77 12.87
CA ALA A 184 -11.89 -5.06 13.47
C ALA A 184 -11.31 -6.09 12.46
N SER A 185 -10.82 -5.66 11.29
CA SER A 185 -10.35 -6.51 10.18
C SER A 185 -8.84 -6.46 9.97
N LEU A 186 -8.05 -6.22 11.02
CA LEU A 186 -6.59 -6.03 10.94
C LEU A 186 -5.81 -7.31 10.59
N MET A 187 -6.46 -8.48 10.55
CA MET A 187 -5.81 -9.75 10.22
C MET A 187 -5.63 -9.99 8.72
N VAL A 188 -6.33 -9.25 7.86
CA VAL A 188 -6.38 -9.51 6.42
C VAL A 188 -6.12 -8.21 5.66
N SER A 189 -5.19 -8.22 4.72
CA SER A 189 -4.91 -7.04 3.91
C SER A 189 -6.16 -6.64 3.13
N PRO A 190 -6.49 -5.33 2.99
CA PRO A 190 -7.57 -4.88 2.14
C PRO A 190 -7.50 -5.44 0.71
N LEU A 191 -6.32 -5.78 0.18
CA LEU A 191 -6.17 -6.35 -1.15
C LEU A 191 -6.66 -7.80 -1.25
N GLU A 192 -6.78 -8.51 -0.14
CA GLU A 192 -7.33 -9.87 -0.07
C GLU A 192 -8.87 -9.88 0.07
N VAL A 193 -9.49 -8.70 0.17
CA VAL A 193 -10.94 -8.52 0.15
C VAL A 193 -11.42 -8.30 -1.29
N PRO A 194 -12.30 -9.15 -1.85
CA PRO A 194 -12.70 -9.07 -3.26
C PRO A 194 -13.23 -7.71 -3.70
N GLU A 195 -14.12 -7.08 -2.92
CA GLU A 195 -14.68 -5.76 -3.24
C GLU A 195 -13.62 -4.65 -3.23
N SER A 196 -12.66 -4.73 -2.32
CA SER A 196 -11.56 -3.76 -2.24
C SER A 196 -10.61 -3.90 -3.43
N LEU A 197 -10.30 -5.14 -3.86
CA LEU A 197 -9.53 -5.38 -5.07
C LEU A 197 -10.27 -4.88 -6.31
N LEU A 198 -11.59 -5.13 -6.43
CA LEU A 198 -12.40 -4.63 -7.54
C LEU A 198 -12.34 -3.10 -7.64
N LYS A 199 -12.51 -2.39 -6.52
CA LYS A 199 -12.41 -0.91 -6.48
C LYS A 199 -11.02 -0.42 -6.90
N LEU A 200 -9.96 -1.10 -6.49
CA LEU A 200 -8.60 -0.77 -6.93
C LEU A 200 -8.44 -1.00 -8.45
N CYS A 201 -8.92 -2.13 -8.96
CA CYS A 201 -8.91 -2.43 -10.40
C CYS A 201 -9.71 -1.39 -11.20
N GLU A 202 -10.88 -0.96 -10.71
CA GLU A 202 -11.74 0.07 -11.33
C GLU A 202 -10.99 1.38 -11.55
N VAL A 203 -10.17 1.81 -10.57
CA VAL A 203 -9.40 3.07 -10.69
C VAL A 203 -8.08 2.89 -11.46
N CYS A 204 -7.46 1.71 -11.39
CA CYS A 204 -6.18 1.45 -12.07
C CYS A 204 -6.35 1.15 -13.57
N ALA A 205 -7.38 0.41 -13.97
CA ALA A 205 -7.60 0.00 -15.37
C ALA A 205 -7.57 1.18 -16.37
N PRO A 206 -8.28 2.31 -16.17
CA PRO A 206 -8.22 3.44 -17.09
C PRO A 206 -6.83 4.10 -17.11
N ILE A 207 -6.13 4.20 -15.96
CA ILE A 207 -4.78 4.77 -15.88
C ILE A 207 -3.80 3.93 -16.72
N LEU A 208 -3.87 2.60 -16.57
CA LEU A 208 -2.99 1.66 -17.28
C LEU A 208 -3.32 1.58 -18.76
N ALA A 209 -4.61 1.65 -19.14
CA ALA A 209 -5.02 1.69 -20.54
C ALA A 209 -4.45 2.94 -21.24
N VAL A 210 -4.53 4.12 -20.60
CA VAL A 210 -3.97 5.36 -21.14
C VAL A 210 -2.45 5.29 -21.20
N SER A 211 -1.79 4.82 -20.14
CA SER A 211 -0.33 4.60 -20.15
C SER A 211 0.11 3.69 -21.31
N LEU A 212 -0.57 2.56 -21.51
CA LEU A 212 -0.28 1.65 -22.62
C LEU A 212 -0.60 2.23 -24.00
N LEU A 213 -1.54 3.16 -24.11
CA LEU A 213 -1.91 3.77 -25.38
C LEU A 213 -0.94 4.90 -25.77
N GLU A 214 -0.58 5.74 -24.80
CA GLU A 214 0.16 6.99 -25.01
C GLU A 214 1.69 6.82 -24.87
N ASP A 215 2.18 5.86 -24.08
CA ASP A 215 3.62 5.62 -23.91
C ASP A 215 4.26 4.91 -25.12
N ARG A 216 4.45 5.67 -26.20
CA ARG A 216 5.06 5.19 -27.45
C ARG A 216 6.55 4.91 -27.30
N ASN A 217 7.24 5.69 -26.46
CA ASN A 217 8.68 5.59 -26.24
C ASN A 217 9.05 4.47 -25.25
N GLY A 218 8.06 3.90 -24.57
CA GLY A 218 8.25 2.81 -23.60
C GLY A 218 8.87 3.26 -22.27
N THR A 219 8.86 4.57 -21.98
CA THR A 219 9.48 5.14 -20.77
C THR A 219 8.76 4.67 -19.50
N PHE A 220 7.46 4.40 -19.59
CA PHE A 220 6.62 4.00 -18.48
C PHE A 220 6.13 2.55 -18.61
N LEU A 221 6.66 1.81 -19.59
CA LEU A 221 6.22 0.45 -19.89
C LEU A 221 6.54 -0.52 -18.75
N GLU A 222 7.71 -0.37 -18.12
CA GLU A 222 8.14 -1.21 -17.00
C GLU A 222 7.20 -1.08 -15.78
N PRO A 223 6.97 0.11 -15.20
CA PRO A 223 6.05 0.22 -14.07
C PRO A 223 4.61 -0.16 -14.47
N THR A 224 4.18 0.15 -15.69
CA THR A 224 2.84 -0.25 -16.19
C THR A 224 2.67 -1.78 -16.23
N THR A 225 3.65 -2.50 -16.77
CA THR A 225 3.62 -3.97 -16.87
C THR A 225 3.80 -4.65 -15.51
N SER A 226 4.59 -4.05 -14.61
CA SER A 226 4.73 -4.50 -13.22
C SER A 226 3.39 -4.40 -12.48
N ILE A 227 2.71 -3.26 -12.56
CA ILE A 227 1.38 -3.06 -11.95
C ILE A 227 0.38 -4.10 -12.47
N LEU A 228 0.31 -4.30 -13.79
CA LEU A 228 -0.58 -5.29 -14.41
C LEU A 228 -0.32 -6.71 -13.88
N SER A 229 0.95 -7.09 -13.77
CA SER A 229 1.36 -8.39 -13.26
C SER A 229 1.01 -8.57 -11.79
N LEU A 230 1.21 -7.53 -10.97
CA LEU A 230 0.88 -7.56 -9.53
C LEU A 230 -0.63 -7.68 -9.31
N LEU A 231 -1.44 -6.90 -10.02
CA LEU A 231 -2.91 -6.98 -9.93
C LEU A 231 -3.42 -8.33 -10.45
N GLY A 232 -2.82 -8.87 -11.51
CA GLY A 232 -3.12 -10.21 -12.00
C GLY A 232 -2.84 -11.30 -10.98
N LYS A 233 -1.66 -11.26 -10.33
CA LYS A 233 -1.33 -12.17 -9.23
C LYS A 233 -2.30 -12.04 -8.06
N ALA A 234 -2.68 -10.82 -7.68
CA ALA A 234 -3.65 -10.59 -6.62
C ALA A 234 -5.03 -11.15 -6.97
N ALA A 235 -5.50 -10.96 -8.20
CA ALA A 235 -6.80 -11.44 -8.65
C ALA A 235 -6.86 -12.97 -8.77
N LEU A 236 -5.80 -13.62 -9.30
CA LEU A 236 -5.77 -15.07 -9.48
C LEU A 236 -5.60 -15.83 -8.15
N ASN A 237 -4.91 -15.24 -7.17
CA ASN A 237 -4.64 -15.86 -5.87
C ASN A 237 -5.62 -15.40 -4.77
N LEU A 238 -6.74 -14.76 -5.16
CA LEU A 238 -7.69 -14.21 -4.20
C LEU A 238 -8.49 -15.35 -3.53
N PRO A 239 -8.29 -15.65 -2.24
CA PRO A 239 -8.87 -16.85 -1.60
C PRO A 239 -10.40 -16.79 -1.52
N ASN A 240 -10.95 -15.59 -1.37
CA ASN A 240 -12.37 -15.37 -1.08
C ASN A 240 -13.15 -14.84 -2.29
N ALA A 241 -12.62 -15.00 -3.51
CA ALA A 241 -13.27 -14.50 -4.73
C ALA A 241 -14.70 -15.02 -4.89
N PHE A 242 -14.97 -16.25 -4.46
CA PHE A 242 -16.28 -16.90 -4.52
C PHE A 242 -17.37 -16.20 -3.69
N LEU A 243 -17.01 -15.32 -2.74
CA LEU A 243 -17.98 -14.56 -1.95
C LEU A 243 -18.67 -13.46 -2.78
N VAL A 244 -18.11 -13.08 -3.93
CA VAL A 244 -18.70 -12.09 -4.85
C VAL A 244 -19.12 -12.82 -6.13
N ILE A 245 -20.42 -13.08 -6.25
CA ILE A 245 -21.01 -13.92 -7.30
C ILE A 245 -20.68 -13.41 -8.71
N ASP A 246 -20.58 -12.10 -8.89
CA ASP A 246 -20.32 -11.44 -10.17
C ASP A 246 -18.86 -10.94 -10.32
N PHE A 247 -17.92 -11.48 -9.51
CA PHE A 247 -16.52 -11.05 -9.50
C PHE A 247 -15.88 -11.12 -10.89
N ALA A 248 -15.95 -12.29 -11.56
CA ALA A 248 -15.35 -12.48 -12.87
C ALA A 248 -15.99 -11.59 -13.96
N PRO A 249 -17.34 -11.52 -14.10
CA PRO A 249 -17.99 -10.56 -14.98
C PRO A 249 -17.58 -9.10 -14.75
N ARG A 250 -17.50 -8.66 -13.48
CA ARG A 250 -17.05 -7.30 -13.14
C ARG A 250 -15.60 -7.07 -13.54
N MET A 251 -14.69 -8.00 -13.22
CA MET A 251 -13.30 -7.95 -13.66
C MET A 251 -13.19 -7.83 -15.18
N SER A 252 -13.92 -8.65 -15.93
CA SER A 252 -13.93 -8.60 -17.40
C SER A 252 -14.33 -7.22 -17.93
N LYS A 253 -15.39 -6.63 -17.34
CA LYS A 253 -15.87 -5.29 -17.69
C LYS A 253 -14.86 -4.20 -17.35
N ILE A 254 -14.27 -4.25 -16.15
CA ILE A 254 -13.27 -3.29 -15.66
C ILE A 254 -12.05 -3.25 -16.59
N TRP A 255 -11.57 -4.42 -17.00
CA TRP A 255 -10.33 -4.55 -17.79
C TRP A 255 -10.55 -4.50 -19.31
N ALA A 256 -11.78 -4.37 -19.79
CA ALA A 256 -12.09 -4.26 -21.22
C ALA A 256 -11.29 -3.16 -21.96
N PRO A 257 -11.09 -1.95 -21.40
CA PRO A 257 -10.26 -0.92 -22.04
C PRO A 257 -8.80 -1.38 -22.22
N VAL A 258 -8.23 -2.05 -21.23
CA VAL A 258 -6.85 -2.58 -21.30
C VAL A 258 -6.78 -3.71 -22.34
N LYS A 259 -7.73 -4.65 -22.35
CA LYS A 259 -7.81 -5.71 -23.37
C LYS A 259 -7.79 -5.14 -24.80
N LYS A 260 -8.55 -4.06 -25.03
CA LYS A 260 -8.60 -3.36 -26.32
C LYS A 260 -7.26 -2.75 -26.74
N VAL A 261 -6.55 -2.09 -25.81
CA VAL A 261 -5.24 -1.47 -26.09
C VAL A 261 -4.14 -2.52 -26.27
N VAL A 262 -4.18 -3.61 -25.51
CA VAL A 262 -3.23 -4.72 -25.64
C VAL A 262 -3.32 -5.38 -27.01
N ALA A 263 -4.53 -5.57 -27.55
CA ALA A 263 -4.74 -6.17 -28.86
C ALA A 263 -4.06 -5.38 -30.00
N SER A 264 -3.94 -4.06 -29.87
CA SER A 264 -3.26 -3.23 -30.87
C SER A 264 -1.76 -3.05 -30.62
N ARG A 265 -1.26 -3.31 -29.41
CA ARG A 265 0.13 -3.12 -29.03
C ARG A 265 0.94 -4.42 -29.15
N LYS A 266 1.76 -4.54 -30.20
CA LYS A 266 2.68 -5.68 -30.41
C LYS A 266 3.88 -5.60 -29.46
N SER A 267 3.72 -6.04 -28.21
CA SER A 267 4.80 -6.15 -27.23
C SER A 267 4.70 -7.44 -26.43
N GLY A 268 5.75 -8.27 -26.47
CA GLY A 268 5.80 -9.54 -25.73
C GLY A 268 5.66 -9.34 -24.22
N LYS A 269 6.31 -8.31 -23.65
CA LYS A 269 6.20 -7.97 -22.22
C LYS A 269 4.77 -7.62 -21.81
N VAL A 270 4.06 -6.87 -22.66
CA VAL A 270 2.65 -6.52 -22.41
C VAL A 270 1.78 -7.77 -22.49
N GLY A 271 2.02 -8.64 -23.48
CA GLY A 271 1.32 -9.92 -23.61
C GLY A 271 1.43 -10.79 -22.35
N THR A 272 2.65 -11.02 -21.86
CA THR A 272 2.87 -11.82 -20.64
C THR A 272 2.21 -11.18 -19.41
N SER A 273 2.30 -9.86 -19.26
CA SER A 273 1.74 -9.15 -18.09
C SER A 273 0.21 -9.08 -18.07
N THR A 274 -0.44 -9.44 -19.18
CA THR A 274 -1.90 -9.34 -19.36
C THR A 274 -2.56 -10.68 -19.66
N GLU A 275 -1.79 -11.77 -19.71
CA GLU A 275 -2.30 -13.11 -20.03
C GLU A 275 -3.42 -13.57 -19.07
N TRP A 276 -3.29 -13.21 -17.79
CA TRP A 276 -4.28 -13.49 -16.75
C TRP A 276 -5.66 -12.90 -17.06
N LEU A 277 -5.75 -11.86 -17.89
CA LEU A 277 -7.03 -11.27 -18.31
C LEU A 277 -7.91 -12.22 -19.12
N LYS A 278 -7.35 -13.31 -19.65
CA LYS A 278 -8.11 -14.37 -20.34
C LYS A 278 -8.96 -15.22 -19.39
N ASN A 279 -8.62 -15.22 -18.10
CA ASN A 279 -9.33 -15.98 -17.06
C ASN A 279 -10.62 -15.28 -16.58
N PHE A 280 -10.91 -14.09 -17.12
CA PHE A 280 -12.06 -13.24 -16.75
C PHE A 280 -12.77 -12.72 -18.01
#